data_AF-A0A536GXT6-F1
#
_entry.id   AF-A0A536GXT6-F1
#
_cell.length_a   1.000
_cell.length_b   1.000
_cell.length_c   1.000
_cell.angle_alpha   90.00
_cell.angle_beta   90.00
_cell.angle_gamma   90.00
#
_symmetry.space_group_name_H-M   'P 1'
#
loop_
_entity.id
_entity.type
_entity.pdbx_description
1 polymer ?
#
loop_
_entity_poly.entity_id
_entity_poly.type
_entity_poly.pdbx_seq_one_letter_code
_entity_poly.pdbx_strand_id
1 'polypeptide(L)' 'GWVVRRLVDTKHPLGILSLGTFNNFAKSLHLPTTVDAAIRVIKSGKPHPITLGKLNGKIFLEAAAIGLFGET' A
#
# COMPACT_ATOMS: atom_id res chain seq x y z
N GLY A 1 2.93 4.66 1.39
CA GLY A 1 3.11 5.29 0.06
C GLY A 1 4.56 5.59 -0.29
N TRP A 2 5.31 6.31 0.56
CA TRP A 2 6.69 6.73 0.23
C TRP A 2 7.63 5.55 -0.09
N VAL A 3 7.64 4.50 0.73
CA VAL A 3 8.47 3.30 0.48
C VAL A 3 8.13 2.68 -0.89
N VAL A 4 6.84 2.51 -1.20
CA VAL A 4 6.39 1.97 -2.50
C VAL A 4 7.03 2.74 -3.65
N ARG A 5 7.00 4.08 -3.62
CA ARG A 5 7.55 4.93 -4.68
C ARG A 5 9.04 4.71 -4.94
N ARG A 6 9.80 4.27 -3.92
CA ARG A 6 11.24 3.98 -4.04
C ARG A 6 11.51 2.57 -4.55
N LEU A 7 10.53 1.68 -4.46
CA LEU A 7 10.62 0.30 -4.94
C LEU A 7 10.00 0.11 -6.34
N VAL A 8 9.36 1.15 -6.89
CA VAL A 8 8.85 1.14 -8.28
C VAL A 8 9.99 0.75 -9.23
N ASP A 9 9.66 -0.12 -10.18
CA ASP A 9 10.58 -0.70 -11.18
C ASP A 9 11.72 -1.58 -10.60
N THR A 10 11.69 -1.89 -9.30
CA THR A 10 12.60 -2.88 -8.70
C THR A 10 11.94 -4.26 -8.61
N LYS A 11 12.76 -5.30 -8.40
CA LYS A 11 12.28 -6.68 -8.15
C LYS A 11 12.11 -7.00 -6.66
N HIS A 12 12.25 -6.01 -5.77
CA HIS A 12 12.13 -6.25 -4.34
C HIS A 12 10.66 -6.36 -3.93
N PRO A 13 10.26 -7.42 -3.21
CA PRO A 13 8.92 -7.51 -2.66
C PRO A 13 8.71 -6.45 -1.57
N LEU A 14 7.48 -5.97 -1.45
CA LEU A 14 7.06 -5.05 -0.40
C LEU A 14 6.23 -5.79 0.66
N GLY A 15 6.70 -5.73 1.91
CA GLY A 15 5.91 -6.11 3.08
C GLY A 15 5.17 -4.92 3.68
N ILE A 16 3.99 -5.16 4.26
CA ILE A 16 3.18 -4.11 4.90
C ILE A 16 2.83 -4.55 6.33
N LEU A 17 3.11 -3.67 7.29
CA LEU A 17 2.60 -3.77 8.66
C LEU A 17 1.55 -2.66 8.86
N SER A 18 0.32 -3.04 9.21
CA SER A 18 -0.84 -2.15 9.32
C SER A 18 -0.85 -1.37 10.63
N LEU A 19 0.12 -0.45 10.82
CA LEU A 19 0.32 0.28 12.08
C LEU A 19 -0.29 1.70 12.10
N GLY A 20 -0.99 2.12 11.03
CA GLY A 20 -1.73 3.38 11.00
C GLY A 20 -3.18 3.22 11.46
N THR A 21 -3.97 4.30 11.41
CA THR A 21 -5.40 4.27 11.77
C THR A 21 -6.27 3.63 10.67
N PHE A 22 -6.10 4.05 9.42
CA PHE A 22 -6.98 3.62 8.32
C PHE A 22 -6.52 2.33 7.66
N ASN A 23 -5.24 2.25 7.26
CA ASN A 23 -4.63 1.09 6.59
C ASN A 23 -5.45 0.53 5.40
N ASN A 24 -6.19 1.39 4.69
CA ASN A 24 -7.14 0.98 3.63
C ASN A 24 -6.48 0.09 2.58
N PHE A 25 -5.27 0.43 2.15
CA PHE A 25 -4.53 -0.36 1.18
C PHE A 25 -4.16 -1.78 1.69
N ALA A 26 -3.79 -1.93 2.96
CA ALA A 26 -3.51 -3.24 3.52
C ALA A 26 -4.80 -4.08 3.67
N LYS A 27 -5.90 -3.41 4.04
CA LYS A 27 -7.22 -4.02 4.15
C LYS A 27 -7.75 -4.50 2.80
N SER A 28 -7.58 -3.73 1.72
CA SER A 28 -8.01 -4.16 0.37
C SER A 28 -7.22 -5.36 -0.15
N LEU A 29 -5.98 -5.54 0.32
CA LEU A 29 -5.16 -6.73 0.09
C LEU A 29 -5.47 -7.89 1.04
N HIS A 30 -6.50 -7.75 1.90
CA HIS A 30 -6.89 -8.74 2.90
C HIS A 30 -5.74 -9.15 3.84
N LEU A 31 -4.80 -8.22 4.10
CA LEU A 31 -3.69 -8.48 5.00
C LEU A 31 -4.19 -8.57 6.46
N PRO A 32 -3.62 -9.48 7.26
CA PRO A 32 -3.91 -9.53 8.68
C PRO A 32 -3.62 -8.20 9.39
N THR A 33 -4.41 -7.90 10.42
CA THR A 33 -4.30 -6.66 11.20
C THR A 33 -3.35 -6.76 12.39
N THR A 34 -3.05 -7.98 12.85
CA THR A 34 -2.07 -8.18 13.93
C THR A 34 -0.64 -8.22 13.39
N VAL A 35 0.29 -7.63 14.14
CA VAL A 35 1.69 -7.53 13.74
C VAL A 35 2.30 -8.90 13.48
N ASP A 36 2.10 -9.86 14.38
CA ASP A 36 2.66 -11.21 14.23
C ASP A 36 2.14 -11.92 12.99
N ALA A 37 0.85 -11.76 12.68
CA ALA A 37 0.26 -12.37 11.48
C ALA A 37 0.78 -11.71 10.21
N ALA A 38 0.93 -10.38 10.19
CA ALA A 38 1.53 -9.67 9.07
C ALA A 38 3.00 -10.07 8.86
N ILE A 39 3.79 -10.24 9.93
CA ILE A 39 5.16 -10.74 9.86
C ILE A 39 5.20 -12.16 9.25
N ARG A 40 4.26 -13.04 9.63
CA ARG A 40 4.15 -14.37 9.00
C ARG A 40 3.91 -14.26 7.49
N VAL A 41 2.97 -13.40 7.06
CA VAL A 41 2.73 -13.15 5.63
C VAL A 41 3.99 -12.63 4.93
N ILE A 42 4.73 -11.71 5.54
CA ILE A 42 5.98 -11.17 4.97
C ILE A 42 7.04 -12.27 4.82
N LYS A 43 7.15 -13.18 5.80
CA LYS A 43 8.17 -14.22 5.82
C LYS A 43 7.86 -15.40 4.89
N SER A 44 6.61 -15.84 4.82
CA SER A 44 6.23 -17.08 4.12
C SER A 44 5.20 -16.90 3.00
N GLY A 45 4.66 -15.71 2.84
CA GLY A 45 3.70 -15.41 1.78
C GLY A 45 4.35 -15.38 0.40
N LYS A 46 3.51 -15.45 -0.63
CA LYS A 46 3.94 -15.27 -2.03
C LYS A 46 3.66 -13.82 -2.44
N PRO A 47 4.68 -13.07 -2.89
CA PRO A 47 4.45 -11.76 -3.49
C PRO A 47 3.50 -11.89 -4.69
N HIS A 48 2.59 -10.94 -4.84
CA HIS A 48 1.75 -10.82 -6.03
C HIS A 48 1.92 -9.40 -6.62
N PRO A 49 1.80 -9.25 -7.94
CA PRO A 49 1.86 -7.94 -8.58
C PRO A 49 0.67 -7.07 -8.15
N ILE A 50 0.92 -5.76 -8.03
CA ILE A 50 -0.09 -4.74 -7.80
C ILE A 50 0.00 -3.66 -8.88
N THR A 51 -1.12 -3.03 -9.20
CA THR A 51 -1.16 -1.87 -10.10
C THR A 51 -0.99 -0.59 -9.30
N LEU A 52 -0.18 0.34 -9.79
CA LEU A 52 0.01 1.67 -9.22
C LEU A 52 -0.53 2.74 -10.16
N GLY A 53 -1.12 3.79 -9.59
CA GLY A 53 -1.53 4.96 -10.36
C GLY A 53 -0.37 5.92 -10.61
N LYS A 54 -0.35 6.60 -11.76
CA LYS A 54 0.61 7.65 -12.09
C LYS A 54 -0.12 8.87 -12.66
N LEU A 55 0.10 10.03 -12.07
CA LEU A 55 -0.44 11.30 -12.55
C LEU A 55 0.66 12.36 -12.56
N ASN A 56 0.89 13.00 -13.71
CA ASN A 56 1.93 14.03 -13.89
C ASN A 56 3.30 13.59 -13.35
N GLY A 57 3.70 12.34 -13.63
CA GLY A 57 4.96 11.77 -13.15
C GLY A 57 4.95 11.28 -11.70
N LYS A 58 3.92 11.60 -10.89
CA LYS A 58 3.82 11.20 -9.49
C LYS A 58 3.03 9.90 -9.33
N ILE A 59 3.63 8.94 -8.65
CA ILE A 59 3.01 7.64 -8.33
C ILE A 59 2.10 7.77 -7.09
N PHE A 60 0.94 7.13 -7.11
CA PHE A 60 0.03 7.00 -5.97
C PHE A 60 -0.47 5.55 -5.83
N LEU A 61 -0.86 5.20 -4.61
CA LEU A 61 -1.19 3.83 -4.20
C LEU A 61 -2.70 3.60 -4.02
N GLU A 62 -3.38 4.55 -3.37
CA GLU A 62 -4.77 4.39 -2.96
C GLU A 62 -5.70 5.30 -3.78
N ALA A 63 -5.45 6.60 -3.78
CA ALA A 63 -6.33 7.54 -4.47
C ALA A 63 -5.57 8.77 -5.00
N ALA A 64 -6.11 9.32 -6.08
CA ALA A 64 -5.91 10.69 -6.53
C ALA A 64 -7.31 11.31 -6.62
N ALA A 65 -7.51 12.47 -6.01
CA ALA A 65 -8.84 13.07 -5.89
C ALA A 65 -8.81 14.58 -6.18
N ILE A 66 -9.93 15.09 -6.66
CA ILE A 66 -10.21 16.50 -6.94
C ILE A 66 -11.54 16.83 -6.24
N GLY A 67 -11.62 17.97 -5.56
CA GLY A 67 -12.83 18.38 -4.83
C GLY A 67 -13.10 17.58 -3.55
N LEU A 68 -12.09 16.91 -2.99
CA LEU A 68 -12.22 16.25 -1.69
C LEU A 68 -12.30 17.33 -0.60
N PHE A 69 -13.35 17.27 0.23
CA PHE A 69 -13.74 18.27 1.22
C PHE A 69 -14.25 19.58 0.57
N GLY A 70 -15.56 19.66 0.36
CA GLY A 70 -16.25 20.93 0.14
C GLY A 70 -16.38 21.69 1.47
N GLU A 71 -16.64 22.99 1.39
CA GLU A 71 -16.92 23.83 2.56
C GLU A 71 -18.03 23.17 3.41
N THR A 72 -17.73 22.88 4.68
CA THR A 72 -18.70 22.45 5.70
C THR A 72 -19.21 23.64 6.47
#